data_AF-A0A962QJ86-F1
#
_entry.id   AF-A0A962QJ86-F1
#
_cell.length_a   1.000
_cell.length_b   1.000
_cell.length_c   1.000
_cell.angle_alpha   90.00
_cell.angle_beta   90.00
_cell.angle_gamma   90.00
#
_symmetry.space_group_name_H-M   'P 1'
#
loop_
_entity.id
_entity.type
_entity.pdbx_description
1 polymer ?
#
loop_
_entity_poly.entity_id
_entity_poly.type
_entity_poly.pdbx_seq_one_letter_code
_entity_poly.pdbx_strand_id
1 'polypeptide(L)' 'MIGEFERGKVEDITGLKDRAAREVLYALIKKGLLVSDTPRGAVRLGFSIDVVERWFPLLYPVAREG' A
#
# COMPACT_ATOMS: atom_id res chain seq x y z
N MET A 1 -6.34 -12.21 9.25
CA MET A 1 -6.34 -10.86 8.69
C MET A 1 -6.00 -11.00 7.21
N ILE A 2 -6.99 -10.80 6.35
CA ILE A 2 -6.83 -10.78 4.90
C ILE A 2 -6.09 -9.47 4.59
N GLY A 3 -5.15 -9.45 3.63
CA GLY A 3 -4.25 -8.32 3.36
C GLY A 3 -4.91 -7.05 2.79
N GLU A 4 -6.16 -6.78 3.18
CA GLU A 4 -7.01 -5.68 2.73
C GLU A 4 -7.81 -5.09 3.91
N PHE A 5 -8.24 -3.83 3.75
CA PHE A 5 -9.05 -3.12 4.74
C PHE A 5 -10.07 -2.19 4.07
N GLU A 6 -11.20 -1.94 4.73
CA GLU A 6 -12.18 -0.95 4.29
C GLU A 6 -11.61 0.47 4.43
N ARG A 7 -11.88 1.36 3.46
CA ARG A 7 -11.39 2.75 3.47
C ARG A 7 -11.67 3.51 4.77
N GLY A 8 -12.80 3.22 5.42
CA GLY A 8 -13.18 3.84 6.69
C GLY A 8 -12.20 3.55 7.84
N LYS A 9 -11.47 2.43 7.79
CA LYS A 9 -10.48 2.06 8.81
C LYS A 9 -9.17 2.81 8.70
N VAL A 10 -9.00 3.69 7.70
CA VAL A 10 -7.75 4.42 7.52
C VAL A 10 -7.43 5.35 8.69
N GLU A 11 -8.45 5.89 9.36
CA GLU A 11 -8.27 6.73 10.55
C GLU A 11 -7.67 5.91 11.70
N ASP A 12 -8.22 4.72 11.95
CA ASP A 12 -7.72 3.80 12.98
C ASP A 12 -6.30 3.31 12.68
N ILE A 13 -6.00 3.01 11.41
CA ILE A 13 -4.69 2.48 10.98
C ILE A 13 -3.61 3.56 11.04
N THR A 14 -3.92 4.77 10.59
CA THR A 14 -2.93 5.87 10.49
C THR A 14 -2.82 6.69 11.78
N GLY A 15 -3.82 6.60 12.67
CA GLY A 15 -3.96 7.48 13.83
C GLY A 15 -4.31 8.94 13.49
N LEU A 16 -4.52 9.24 12.20
CA LEU A 16 -4.92 10.56 11.70
C LEU A 16 -6.45 10.65 11.64
N LYS A 17 -6.98 11.87 11.71
CA LYS A 17 -8.43 12.12 11.65
C LYS A 17 -8.86 12.82 10.36
N ASP A 18 -10.10 12.59 9.97
CA ASP A 18 -10.85 13.33 8.96
C ASP A 18 -10.13 13.50 7.62
N ARG A 19 -9.65 14.72 7.34
CA ARG A 19 -9.05 15.09 6.06
C ARG A 19 -7.65 14.52 5.92
N ALA A 20 -6.86 14.55 7.00
CA ALA A 20 -5.46 14.11 6.97
C ALA A 20 -5.36 12.61 6.65
N ALA A 21 -6.20 11.78 7.26
CA ALA A 21 -6.24 10.35 6.98
C ALA A 21 -6.61 10.05 5.53
N ARG A 22 -7.60 10.78 4.98
CA ARG A 22 -8.02 10.66 3.58
C ARG A 22 -6.93 11.14 2.63
N GLU A 23 -6.26 12.25 2.91
CA GLU A 23 -5.16 12.76 2.07
C GLU A 23 -3.99 11.78 2.00
N VAL A 24 -3.61 11.18 3.13
CA VAL A 24 -2.59 10.11 3.16
C VAL A 24 -3.04 8.92 2.33
N LEU A 25 -4.28 8.45 2.49
CA LEU A 25 -4.82 7.34 1.71
C LEU A 25 -4.71 7.59 0.21
N TYR A 26 -5.19 8.76 -0.25
CA TYR A 26 -5.15 9.12 -1.67
C TYR A 26 -3.73 9.28 -2.20
N ALA A 27 -2.81 9.84 -1.40
CA ALA A 27 -1.41 9.96 -1.77
C ALA A 27 -0.75 8.58 -1.96
N LEU A 28 -1.02 7.63 -1.07
CA LEU A 28 -0.50 6.27 -1.17
C LEU A 28 -1.09 5.50 -2.37
N ILE A 29 -2.39 5.68 -2.64
CA ILE A 29 -3.03 5.10 -3.83
C ILE A 29 -2.43 5.68 -5.11
N LYS A 30 -2.25 7.01 -5.17
CA LYS A 30 -1.63 7.68 -6.32
C LYS A 30 -0.20 7.19 -6.58
N LYS A 31 0.53 6.82 -5.53
CA LYS A 31 1.89 6.25 -5.61
C LYS A 31 1.91 4.74 -5.92
N GLY A 32 0.76 4.08 -6.05
CA GLY A 32 0.67 2.63 -6.29
C GLY A 32 1.08 1.77 -5.09
N LEU A 33 1.29 2.38 -3.91
CA LEU A 33 1.62 1.68 -2.66
C LEU A 33 0.39 1.01 -2.05
N LEU A 34 -0.78 1.57 -2.34
CA LEU A 34 -2.07 0.99 -2.03
C LEU A 34 -2.90 0.91 -3.32
N VAL A 35 -3.70 -0.14 -3.44
CA VAL A 35 -4.56 -0.36 -4.61
C VAL A 35 -5.96 -0.79 -4.18
N SER A 36 -6.94 -0.57 -5.06
CA SER A 36 -8.35 -0.86 -4.82
C SER A 36 -9.02 -1.10 -6.17
N ASP A 37 -9.76 -2.18 -6.31
CA ASP A 37 -10.33 -2.59 -7.61
C ASP A 37 -11.52 -1.69 -8.02
N THR A 38 -12.12 -0.97 -7.07
CA THR A 38 -13.18 0.01 -7.33
C THR A 38 -12.94 1.32 -6.56
N PRO A 39 -13.57 2.45 -6.95
CA PRO A 39 -13.41 3.72 -6.23
C PRO A 39 -13.80 3.67 -4.75
N ARG A 40 -14.73 2.78 -4.35
CA ARG A 40 -15.21 2.61 -2.96
C ARG A 40 -14.81 1.27 -2.35
N GLY A 41 -14.05 0.45 -3.07
CA GLY A 41 -13.65 -0.89 -2.65
C GLY A 41 -12.65 -0.89 -1.49
N ALA A 42 -12.44 -2.09 -0.96
CA ALA A 42 -11.38 -2.35 0.01
C ALA A 42 -10.01 -2.01 -0.59
N VAL A 43 -9.10 -1.63 0.30
CA VAL A 43 -7.74 -1.19 -0.04
C VAL A 43 -6.76 -2.25 0.42
N ARG A 44 -5.80 -2.58 -0.44
CA ARG A 44 -4.74 -3.56 -0.18
C ARG A 44 -3.38 -2.99 -0.56
N LEU A 45 -2.31 -3.63 -0.08
CA LEU A 45 -0.95 -3.25 -0.47
C LEU A 45 -0.74 -3.44 -1.98
N GLY A 46 -0.12 -2.44 -2.60
CA GLY A 46 0.38 -2.50 -3.97
C GLY A 46 1.90 -2.71 -3.96
N PHE A 47 2.37 -3.66 -4.75
CA PHE A 47 3.80 -3.94 -4.92
C PHE A 47 4.27 -3.33 -6.24
N SER A 48 4.33 -1.99 -6.30
CA SER A 48 4.92 -1.30 -7.46
C SER A 48 6.42 -1.63 -7.56
N ILE A 49 6.93 -1.78 -8.78
CA ILE A 49 8.33 -2.10 -9.05
C ILE A 49 9.29 -1.08 -8.40
N ASP A 50 8.89 0.19 -8.33
CA ASP A 50 9.66 1.28 -7.71
C ASP A 50 9.90 1.11 -6.21
N VAL A 51 9.13 0.21 -5.57
CA VAL A 51 9.06 0.07 -4.10
C VAL A 51 9.67 -1.25 -3.66
N VAL A 52 9.76 -2.22 -4.58
CA VAL A 52 10.31 -3.56 -4.32
C VAL A 52 11.70 -3.47 -3.72
N GLU A 53 12.59 -2.63 -4.28
CA GLU A 53 13.96 -2.46 -3.77
C GLU A 53 14.02 -1.89 -2.35
N ARG A 54 13.03 -1.06 -1.96
CA ARG A 54 13.03 -0.39 -0.65
C ARG A 54 12.35 -1.20 0.45
N TRP A 55 11.26 -1.90 0.13
CA TRP A 55 10.51 -2.68 1.12
C TRP A 55 11.06 -4.10 1.29
N PHE A 56 11.67 -4.63 0.23
CA PHE A 56 12.22 -5.98 0.24
C PHE A 56 13.61 -6.03 -0.41
N PRO A 57 14.62 -5.40 0.22
CA PRO A 57 15.99 -5.62 -0.21
C PRO A 57 16.28 -7.13 -0.20
N LEU A 58 16.81 -7.66 -1.31
CA LEU A 58 17.16 -9.09 -1.53
C LEU A 58 16.02 -10.05 -1.92
N LEU A 59 14.82 -9.57 -2.29
CA LEU A 59 13.71 -10.48 -2.66
C LEU A 59 13.88 -11.17 -4.01
N TYR A 60 14.71 -10.61 -4.90
CA TYR A 60 15.27 -11.38 -6.01
C TYR A 60 16.57 -12.00 -5.49
N PRO A 61 16.73 -13.33 -5.54
CA PRO A 61 18.07 -13.87 -5.43
C PRO A 61 18.88 -13.19 -6.53
N VAL A 62 20.00 -12.56 -6.17
CA VAL A 62 21.09 -12.39 -7.14
C VAL A 62 21.20 -13.75 -7.80
N ALA A 63 20.89 -13.83 -9.10
CA ALA A 63 20.94 -15.08 -9.82
C ALA A 63 22.30 -15.69 -9.48
N ARG A 64 22.27 -16.75 -8.66
CA ARG A 64 23.48 -17.35 -8.14
C ARG A 64 24.27 -17.74 -9.36
N GLU A 65 25.48 -17.21 -9.47
CA GLU A 65 26.43 -17.55 -10.51
C GLU A 65 26.42 -19.06 -10.73
N GLY A 66 26.18 -19.43 -11.98
CA GLY A 66 26.41 -20.75 -12.55
C GLY A 66 27.04 -20.54 -13.91
#